data_AF-A0A2K2DD96-F1
#
_entry.id   AF-A0A2K2DD96-F1
#
_cell.length_a   1.000
_cell.length_b   1.000
_cell.length_c   1.000
_cell.angle_alpha   90.00
_cell.angle_beta   90.00
_cell.angle_gamma   90.00
#
_symmetry.space_group_name_H-M   'P 1'
#
loop_
_entity.id
_entity.type
_entity.pdbx_description
1 polymer ?
#
loop_
_entity_poly.entity_id
_entity_poly.type
_entity_poly.pdbx_seq_one_letter_code
_entity_poly.pdbx_strand_id
1 'polypeptide(L)'
;MAQPLSPSSQDASNPQQRVVITNKHGEELVGLLHPVGSNNIVVLCHGFTASKNSSVIADLADALTKQGTSIFCFDFSGNGESGGEFQYGNYRKEADDLHSVVSYLHQKKYDVKAIVGHSKGGDVVVLYASMYHDVNMVVNLSGRFYLEKGIEERLGKGFIDRINKEGYIEERFCTGLQKRA
;
A
#
# COMPACT_ATOMS: atom_id res chain seq x y z
N MET A 1 35.38 9.01 -31.53
CA MET A 1 34.02 8.94 -32.12
C MET A 1 33.27 7.84 -31.39
N ALA A 2 32.29 8.19 -30.56
CA ALA A 2 31.46 7.21 -29.87
C ALA A 2 30.32 6.80 -30.80
N GLN A 3 30.11 5.50 -30.99
CA GLN A 3 28.97 4.97 -31.74
C GLN A 3 27.68 5.25 -30.96
N PRO A 4 26.56 5.59 -31.63
CA PRO A 4 25.28 5.73 -30.96
C PRO A 4 24.76 4.36 -30.54
N LEU A 5 24.31 4.26 -29.29
CA LEU A 5 23.55 3.12 -28.79
C LEU A 5 22.27 3.01 -29.63
N SER A 6 22.04 1.84 -30.21
CA SER A 6 20.78 1.50 -30.87
C SER A 6 19.65 1.53 -29.85
N PRO A 7 18.45 2.05 -30.21
CA PRO A 7 17.29 1.91 -29.35
C PRO A 7 16.90 0.42 -29.35
N SER A 8 17.11 -0.26 -28.22
CA SER A 8 16.58 -1.61 -28.02
C SER A 8 15.06 -1.51 -27.93
N SER A 9 14.41 -1.81 -29.04
CA SER A 9 12.98 -2.04 -29.15
C SER A 9 12.60 -3.30 -28.38
N GLN A 10 12.00 -3.17 -27.19
CA GLN A 10 10.96 -4.06 -26.66
C GLN A 10 10.10 -3.30 -25.65
N ASP A 11 9.17 -2.48 -26.15
CA ASP A 11 8.03 -2.00 -25.39
C ASP A 11 6.96 -3.11 -25.42
N ALA A 12 7.25 -4.23 -24.75
CA ALA A 12 6.29 -5.30 -24.51
C ALA A 12 5.74 -5.10 -23.09
N SER A 13 4.87 -4.10 -22.93
CA SER A 13 4.13 -3.96 -21.68
C SER A 13 3.22 -5.16 -21.52
N ASN A 14 3.62 -6.09 -20.66
CA ASN A 14 2.73 -7.16 -20.24
C ASN A 14 1.50 -6.51 -19.58
N PRO A 15 0.27 -6.89 -19.96
CA PRO A 15 -0.92 -6.26 -19.42
C PRO A 15 -0.99 -6.48 -17.90
N GLN A 16 -1.41 -5.44 -17.18
CA GLN A 16 -1.65 -5.51 -15.74
C GLN A 16 -2.68 -6.61 -15.44
N GLN A 17 -2.44 -7.38 -14.39
CA GLN A 17 -3.32 -8.49 -14.00
C GLN A 17 -4.02 -8.14 -12.70
N ARG A 18 -5.35 -8.12 -12.72
CA ARG A 18 -6.16 -7.98 -11.50
C ARG A 18 -6.10 -9.27 -10.69
N VAL A 19 -5.82 -9.15 -9.40
CA VAL A 19 -5.70 -10.27 -8.46
C VAL A 19 -6.60 -10.02 -7.25
N VAL A 20 -7.26 -11.07 -6.77
CA VAL A 20 -8.05 -11.04 -5.53
C VAL A 20 -7.44 -12.00 -4.54
N ILE A 21 -7.22 -11.54 -3.31
CA ILE A 21 -6.58 -12.29 -2.22
C ILE A 21 -7.49 -12.22 -0.99
N THR A 22 -7.88 -13.35 -0.42
CA THR A 22 -8.62 -13.35 0.85
C THR A 22 -7.65 -13.12 2.00
N ASN A 23 -7.88 -12.09 2.82
CA ASN A 23 -7.09 -11.84 4.01
C ASN A 23 -7.45 -12.81 5.15
N LYS A 24 -6.67 -12.76 6.24
CA LYS A 24 -6.94 -13.60 7.43
C LYS A 24 -8.27 -13.31 8.14
N HIS A 25 -8.95 -12.21 7.78
CA HIS A 25 -10.24 -11.79 8.33
C HIS A 25 -11.42 -12.22 7.43
N GLY A 26 -11.18 -12.88 6.30
CA GLY A 26 -12.20 -13.31 5.35
C GLY A 26 -12.66 -12.22 4.39
N GLU A 27 -11.96 -11.09 4.32
CA GLU A 27 -12.24 -9.99 3.38
C GLU A 27 -11.40 -10.14 2.11
N GLU A 28 -11.95 -9.71 0.98
CA GLU A 28 -11.23 -9.70 -0.30
C GLU A 28 -10.35 -8.46 -0.42
N LEU A 29 -9.06 -8.68 -0.67
CA LEU A 29 -8.08 -7.65 -1.04
C LEU A 29 -7.88 -7.66 -2.55
N VAL A 30 -8.13 -6.53 -3.19
CA VAL A 30 -7.99 -6.38 -4.65
C VAL A 30 -6.68 -5.70 -4.98
N GLY A 31 -5.88 -6.34 -5.83
CA GLY A 31 -4.59 -5.83 -6.29
C GLY A 31 -4.39 -5.88 -7.80
N LEU A 32 -3.33 -5.22 -8.24
CA LEU A 32 -2.83 -5.18 -9.61
C LEU A 32 -1.39 -5.67 -9.62
N LEU A 33 -1.13 -6.67 -10.45
CA LEU A 33 0.18 -7.21 -10.73
C LEU A 33 0.70 -6.63 -12.05
N HIS A 34 1.90 -6.08 -12.02
CA HIS A 34 2.64 -5.55 -13.16
C HIS A 34 3.86 -6.46 -13.40
N PRO A 35 3.73 -7.52 -14.23
CA PRO A 35 4.80 -8.49 -14.37
C PRO A 35 5.80 -8.06 -15.44
N VAL A 36 7.10 -8.18 -15.14
CA VAL A 36 8.19 -7.90 -16.10
C VAL A 36 8.99 -9.14 -16.50
N GLY A 37 8.45 -10.34 -16.20
CA GLY A 37 9.11 -11.62 -16.47
C GLY A 37 10.14 -12.07 -15.42
N SER A 38 10.34 -11.27 -14.36
CA SER A 38 11.14 -11.63 -13.19
C SER A 38 10.25 -12.04 -12.01
N ASN A 39 10.73 -13.00 -11.21
CA ASN A 39 10.10 -13.39 -9.95
C ASN A 39 10.40 -12.39 -8.81
N ASN A 40 11.35 -11.48 -8.98
CA ASN A 40 11.57 -10.41 -8.00
C ASN A 40 10.40 -9.44 -8.06
N ILE A 41 9.77 -9.18 -6.91
CA ILE A 41 8.62 -8.29 -6.82
C ILE A 41 8.75 -7.29 -5.67
N VAL A 42 8.18 -6.10 -5.85
CA VAL A 42 8.02 -5.10 -4.79
C VAL A 42 6.52 -4.86 -4.56
N VAL A 43 6.13 -4.81 -3.30
CA VAL A 43 4.73 -4.53 -2.91
C VAL A 43 4.58 -3.06 -2.52
N LEU A 44 3.63 -2.36 -3.14
CA LEU A 44 3.32 -0.95 -2.88
C LEU A 44 2.03 -0.81 -2.07
N CYS A 45 2.11 -0.05 -0.97
CA CYS A 45 1.02 0.16 -0.02
C CYS A 45 0.59 1.64 -0.01
N HIS A 46 -0.71 1.88 -0.25
CA HIS A 46 -1.26 3.24 -0.31
C HIS A 46 -1.46 3.86 1.07
N GLY A 47 -1.73 5.17 1.09
CA GLY A 47 -1.96 5.94 2.31
C GLY A 47 -3.43 6.00 2.73
N PHE A 48 -3.70 6.85 3.72
CA PHE A 48 -5.04 7.08 4.27
C PHE A 48 -6.01 7.57 3.19
N THR A 49 -7.19 6.94 3.10
CA THR A 49 -8.26 7.24 2.12
C THR A 49 -7.87 7.14 0.65
N ALA A 50 -6.68 6.61 0.36
CA ALA A 50 -6.20 6.38 -0.99
C ALA A 50 -6.60 4.98 -1.48
N SER A 51 -6.06 4.61 -2.64
CA SER A 51 -6.16 3.28 -3.23
C SER A 51 -4.87 2.98 -4.00
N LYS A 52 -4.76 1.75 -4.50
CA LYS A 52 -3.70 1.31 -5.42
C LYS A 52 -3.61 2.15 -6.71
N ASN A 53 -4.67 2.91 -7.03
CA ASN A 53 -4.75 3.80 -8.19
C ASN A 53 -4.36 5.25 -7.86
N SER A 54 -3.91 5.56 -6.64
CA SER A 54 -3.41 6.90 -6.32
C SER A 54 -2.16 7.23 -7.15
N SER A 55 -1.99 8.49 -7.55
CA SER A 55 -0.89 8.90 -8.44
C SER A 55 0.47 8.48 -7.93
N VAL A 56 0.75 8.68 -6.63
CA VAL A 56 2.04 8.26 -6.02
C VAL A 56 2.30 6.76 -6.20
N ILE A 57 1.28 5.92 -6.07
CA ILE A 57 1.42 4.46 -6.20
C ILE A 57 1.53 4.07 -7.67
N ALA A 58 0.69 4.63 -8.54
CA ALA A 58 0.70 4.36 -9.97
C ALA A 58 2.02 4.82 -10.63
N ASP A 59 2.47 6.04 -10.33
CA ASP A 59 3.72 6.60 -10.86
C ASP A 59 4.93 5.78 -10.40
N LEU A 60 4.94 5.33 -9.14
CA LEU A 60 6.00 4.48 -8.62
C LEU A 60 5.98 3.09 -9.26
N ALA A 61 4.80 2.49 -9.43
CA ALA A 61 4.66 1.21 -10.11
C ALA A 61 5.20 1.28 -11.55
N ASP A 62 4.82 2.31 -12.30
CA ASP A 62 5.28 2.53 -13.67
C ASP A 62 6.79 2.77 -13.74
N ALA A 63 7.33 3.60 -12.85
CA ALA A 63 8.76 3.91 -12.81
C ALA A 63 9.60 2.65 -12.52
N LEU A 64 9.21 1.83 -11.53
CA LEU A 64 9.94 0.62 -11.16
C LEU A 64 9.78 -0.50 -12.20
N THR A 65 8.60 -0.62 -12.81
CA THR A 65 8.35 -1.58 -13.90
C THR A 65 9.26 -1.28 -15.09
N LYS A 66 9.44 0.00 -15.45
CA LYS A 66 10.39 0.43 -16.50
C LYS A 66 11.86 0.13 -16.17
N GLN A 67 12.20 -0.05 -14.89
CA GLN A 67 13.53 -0.49 -14.45
C GLN A 67 13.65 -2.03 -14.35
N GLY A 68 12.65 -2.79 -14.82
CA GLY A 68 12.70 -4.25 -14.86
C GLY A 68 12.39 -4.92 -13.52
N THR A 69 11.59 -4.28 -12.64
CA THR A 69 11.09 -4.88 -11.39
C THR A 69 9.59 -5.16 -11.48
N SER A 70 9.15 -6.37 -11.14
CA SER A 70 7.70 -6.68 -11.07
C SER A 70 7.10 -5.92 -9.89
N ILE A 71 5.87 -5.41 -10.03
CA ILE A 71 5.18 -4.66 -8.98
C ILE A 71 3.85 -5.29 -8.63
N PHE A 72 3.53 -5.29 -7.34
CA PHE A 72 2.18 -5.57 -6.85
C PHE A 72 1.69 -4.38 -6.02
N CYS A 73 0.58 -3.78 -6.39
CA CYS A 73 -0.11 -2.77 -5.58
C CYS A 73 -1.52 -3.26 -5.26
N PHE A 74 -2.04 -2.95 -4.08
CA PHE A 74 -3.34 -3.44 -3.65
C PHE A 74 -4.07 -2.43 -2.77
N ASP A 75 -5.38 -2.59 -2.67
CA ASP A 75 -6.21 -1.81 -1.75
C ASP A 75 -6.26 -2.51 -0.39
N PHE A 76 -5.92 -1.80 0.69
CA PHE A 76 -6.16 -2.29 2.04
C PHE A 76 -7.66 -2.52 2.30
N SER A 77 -8.01 -3.40 3.24
CA SER A 77 -9.40 -3.63 3.60
C SER A 77 -10.13 -2.31 3.94
N GLY A 78 -11.37 -2.17 3.47
CA GLY A 78 -12.17 -0.95 3.60
C GLY A 78 -11.78 0.20 2.67
N ASN A 79 -10.90 -0.03 1.69
CA ASN A 79 -10.48 0.98 0.72
C ASN A 79 -10.65 0.48 -0.72
N GLY A 80 -10.83 1.42 -1.67
CA GLY A 80 -10.88 1.13 -3.10
C GLY A 80 -11.88 0.04 -3.47
N GLU A 81 -11.38 -1.02 -4.12
CA GLU A 81 -12.17 -2.18 -4.53
C GLU A 81 -12.14 -3.34 -3.51
N SER A 82 -11.35 -3.22 -2.44
CA SER A 82 -11.27 -4.24 -1.40
C SER A 82 -12.50 -4.24 -0.50
N GLY A 83 -12.88 -5.42 -0.03
CA GLY A 83 -13.96 -5.59 0.94
C GLY A 83 -13.60 -5.07 2.33
N GLY A 84 -14.54 -5.18 3.26
CA GLY A 84 -14.40 -4.69 4.63
C GLY A 84 -14.86 -3.26 4.82
N GLU A 85 -14.81 -2.79 6.07
CA GLU A 85 -15.19 -1.44 6.44
C GLU A 85 -13.97 -0.55 6.68
N PHE A 86 -14.06 0.70 6.21
CA PHE A 86 -13.02 1.70 6.40
C PHE A 86 -12.85 2.05 7.89
N GLN A 87 -11.61 2.10 8.37
CA GLN A 87 -11.27 2.47 9.74
C GLN A 87 -10.01 3.33 9.77
N TYR A 88 -10.01 4.39 10.58
CA TYR A 88 -8.89 5.35 10.62
C TYR A 88 -7.60 4.75 11.22
N GLY A 89 -7.74 3.93 12.27
CA GLY A 89 -6.62 3.48 13.12
C GLY A 89 -6.21 2.01 12.98
N ASN A 90 -6.65 1.32 11.93
CA ASN A 90 -6.51 -0.13 11.78
C ASN A 90 -5.09 -0.62 11.35
N TYR A 91 -4.01 0.05 11.79
CA TYR A 91 -2.63 -0.25 11.35
C TYR A 91 -2.23 -1.72 11.49
N ARG A 92 -2.63 -2.39 12.59
CA ARG A 92 -2.37 -3.82 12.81
C ARG A 92 -3.10 -4.69 11.78
N LYS A 93 -4.38 -4.39 11.53
CA LYS A 93 -5.19 -5.09 10.53
C LYS A 93 -4.62 -4.89 9.12
N GLU A 94 -4.15 -3.69 8.80
CA GLU A 94 -3.49 -3.42 7.51
C GLU A 94 -2.13 -4.12 7.39
N ALA A 95 -1.38 -4.27 8.48
CA ALA A 95 -0.18 -5.11 8.48
C ALA A 95 -0.55 -6.59 8.23
N ASP A 96 -1.67 -7.06 8.79
CA ASP A 96 -2.20 -8.39 8.54
C ASP A 96 -2.68 -8.58 7.07
N ASP A 97 -3.28 -7.55 6.48
CA ASP A 97 -3.64 -7.50 5.06
C ASP A 97 -2.38 -7.63 4.20
N LEU A 98 -1.34 -6.84 4.48
CA LEU A 98 -0.06 -6.92 3.79
C LEU A 98 0.57 -8.31 3.94
N HIS A 99 0.46 -8.96 5.11
CA HIS A 99 0.97 -10.32 5.29
C HIS A 99 0.24 -11.35 4.44
N SER A 100 -1.07 -11.19 4.29
CA SER A 100 -1.88 -12.04 3.41
C SER A 100 -1.43 -11.88 1.96
N VAL A 101 -1.10 -10.66 1.54
CA VAL A 101 -0.54 -10.37 0.21
C VAL A 101 0.84 -10.97 0.02
N VAL A 102 1.78 -10.75 0.95
CA VAL A 102 3.15 -11.29 0.88
C VAL A 102 3.12 -12.82 0.85
N SER A 103 2.31 -13.44 1.70
CA SER A 103 2.11 -14.89 1.73
C SER A 103 1.58 -15.45 0.41
N TYR A 104 0.61 -14.77 -0.19
CA TYR A 104 0.09 -15.14 -1.50
C TYR A 104 1.17 -15.07 -2.59
N LEU A 105 1.97 -13.99 -2.62
CA LEU A 105 3.04 -13.81 -3.59
C LEU A 105 4.12 -14.91 -3.46
N HIS A 106 4.50 -15.27 -2.23
CA HIS A 106 5.39 -16.40 -1.98
C HIS A 106 4.82 -17.73 -2.48
N GLN A 107 3.52 -17.99 -2.28
CA GLN A 107 2.86 -19.19 -2.83
C GLN A 107 2.90 -19.21 -4.36
N LYS A 108 2.81 -18.03 -5.00
CA LYS A 108 2.96 -17.84 -6.45
C LYS A 108 4.42 -17.82 -6.93
N LYS A 109 5.38 -18.14 -6.07
CA LYS A 109 6.82 -18.21 -6.36
C LYS A 109 7.47 -16.87 -6.71
N TYR A 110 6.82 -15.76 -6.35
CA TYR A 110 7.49 -14.47 -6.31
C TYR A 110 8.42 -14.40 -5.09
N ASP A 111 9.50 -13.64 -5.25
CA ASP A 111 10.48 -13.30 -4.23
C ASP A 111 10.27 -11.82 -3.88
N VAL A 112 9.61 -11.57 -2.73
CA VAL A 112 9.26 -10.22 -2.29
C VAL A 112 10.52 -9.52 -1.80
N LYS A 113 11.08 -8.65 -2.65
CA LYS A 113 12.34 -7.95 -2.36
C LYS A 113 12.18 -6.78 -1.43
N ALA A 114 11.06 -6.08 -1.51
CA ALA A 114 10.77 -4.93 -0.67
C ALA A 114 9.28 -4.69 -0.50
N ILE A 115 8.93 -4.03 0.61
CA ILE A 115 7.64 -3.40 0.85
C ILE A 115 7.85 -1.88 0.91
N VAL A 116 7.03 -1.14 0.17
CA VAL A 116 7.08 0.32 0.10
C VAL A 116 5.74 0.87 0.53
N GLY A 117 5.73 1.76 1.51
CA GLY A 117 4.51 2.37 2.04
C GLY A 117 4.52 3.88 1.91
N HIS A 118 3.43 4.45 1.37
CA HIS A 118 3.25 5.90 1.29
C HIS A 118 2.33 6.42 2.41
N SER A 119 2.73 7.51 3.08
CA SER A 119 1.94 8.16 4.14
C SER A 119 1.54 7.15 5.23
N LYS A 120 0.25 6.97 5.53
CA LYS A 120 -0.23 5.92 6.46
C LYS A 120 0.34 4.53 6.13
N GLY A 121 0.46 4.19 4.85
CA GLY A 121 1.05 2.93 4.42
C GLY A 121 2.53 2.80 4.81
N GLY A 122 3.25 3.92 4.94
CA GLY A 122 4.62 3.97 5.46
C GLY A 122 4.72 3.48 6.91
N ASP A 123 3.74 3.84 7.73
CA ASP A 123 3.65 3.39 9.13
C ASP A 123 3.27 1.90 9.19
N VAL A 124 2.39 1.44 8.27
CA VAL A 124 1.99 0.04 8.14
C VAL A 124 3.16 -0.86 7.78
N VAL A 125 3.99 -0.51 6.79
CA VAL A 125 5.13 -1.36 6.38
C VAL A 125 6.21 -1.45 7.46
N VAL A 126 6.37 -0.41 8.28
CA VAL A 126 7.27 -0.45 9.44
C VAL A 126 6.71 -1.37 10.53
N LEU A 127 5.41 -1.24 10.84
CA LEU A 127 4.74 -2.12 11.79
C LEU A 127 4.78 -3.59 11.34
N TYR A 128 4.48 -3.84 10.07
CA TYR A 128 4.58 -5.14 9.42
C TYR A 128 5.95 -5.80 9.66
N ALA A 129 7.03 -5.07 9.38
CA ALA A 129 8.38 -5.58 9.51
C ALA A 129 8.74 -5.95 10.96
N SER A 130 8.14 -5.25 11.93
CA SER A 130 8.29 -5.57 13.36
C SER A 130 7.47 -6.79 13.81
N MET A 131 6.46 -7.20 13.04
CA MET A 131 5.57 -8.30 13.38
C MET A 131 5.97 -9.62 12.72
N TYR A 132 6.37 -9.59 11.44
CA TYR A 132 6.50 -10.79 10.62
C TYR A 132 7.93 -11.18 10.24
N HIS A 133 8.84 -10.20 10.14
CA HIS A 133 10.26 -10.43 9.87
C HIS A 133 10.58 -11.25 8.59
N ASP A 134 9.66 -11.30 7.63
CA ASP A 134 9.75 -12.13 6.41
C ASP A 134 10.08 -11.34 5.14
N VAL A 135 10.17 -10.00 5.23
CA VAL A 135 10.66 -9.12 4.17
C VAL A 135 11.79 -8.24 4.71
N ASN A 136 12.95 -8.30 4.07
CA ASN A 136 14.18 -7.68 4.58
C ASN A 136 14.33 -6.20 4.24
N MET A 137 13.63 -5.69 3.22
CA MET A 137 13.74 -4.30 2.79
C MET A 137 12.41 -3.58 2.96
N VAL A 138 12.46 -2.46 3.68
CA VAL A 138 11.29 -1.63 4.00
C VAL A 138 11.60 -0.20 3.57
N VAL A 139 10.69 0.41 2.81
CA VAL A 139 10.79 1.80 2.39
C VAL A 139 9.59 2.56 2.94
N ASN A 140 9.86 3.46 3.88
CA ASN A 140 8.87 4.42 4.38
C ASN A 140 8.94 5.69 3.53
N LEU A 141 7.90 5.96 2.75
CA LEU A 141 7.74 7.16 1.93
C LEU A 141 6.75 8.12 2.60
N SER A 142 7.25 9.15 3.27
CA SER A 142 6.43 10.20 3.90
C SER A 142 5.46 9.70 4.97
N GLY A 143 5.76 8.57 5.62
CA GLY A 143 5.06 8.11 6.83
C GLY A 143 5.41 8.94 8.06
N ARG A 144 4.55 8.90 9.07
CA ARG A 144 4.65 9.76 10.25
C ARG A 144 5.54 9.07 11.29
N PHE A 145 6.74 9.59 11.48
CA PHE A 145 7.62 9.09 12.54
C PHE A 145 7.11 9.40 13.96
N TYR A 146 6.37 10.51 14.15
CA TYR A 146 5.73 10.86 15.42
C TYR A 146 4.20 10.81 15.29
N LEU A 147 3.67 9.59 15.38
CA LEU A 147 2.27 9.32 15.06
C LEU A 147 1.28 10.04 15.99
N GLU A 148 1.53 10.04 17.30
CA GLU A 148 0.67 10.70 18.30
C GLU A 148 0.49 12.20 17.97
N LYS A 149 1.61 12.93 17.84
CA LYS A 149 1.60 14.34 17.48
C LYS A 149 0.94 14.57 16.13
N GLY A 150 1.27 13.76 15.11
CA GLY A 150 0.70 13.94 13.78
C GLY A 150 -0.82 13.69 13.73
N ILE A 151 -1.34 12.73 14.51
CA ILE A 151 -2.79 12.49 14.60
C ILE A 151 -3.47 13.65 15.34
N GLU A 152 -2.89 14.16 16.43
CA GLU A 152 -3.40 15.35 17.11
C GLU A 152 -3.42 16.58 16.19
N GLU A 153 -2.37 16.81 15.41
CA GLU A 153 -2.33 17.93 14.45
C GLU A 153 -3.42 17.82 13.38
N ARG A 154 -3.79 16.59 12.99
CA ARG A 154 -4.80 16.31 11.97
C ARG A 154 -6.22 16.39 12.50
N LEU A 155 -6.47 15.74 13.63
CA LEU A 155 -7.80 15.60 14.22
C LEU A 155 -8.11 16.68 15.26
N GLY A 156 -7.11 17.45 15.69
CA GLY A 156 -7.20 18.42 16.77
C GLY A 156 -7.03 17.81 18.16
N LYS A 157 -6.76 18.67 19.14
CA LYS A 157 -6.64 18.30 20.56
C LYS A 157 -7.89 17.59 21.07
N GLY A 158 -7.70 16.66 22.00
CA GLY A 158 -8.78 15.88 22.62
C GLY A 158 -9.51 14.94 21.65
N PHE A 159 -8.91 14.59 20.51
CA PHE A 159 -9.56 13.68 19.54
C PHE A 159 -9.86 12.30 20.16
N ILE A 160 -8.99 11.80 21.05
CA ILE A 160 -9.22 10.55 21.77
C ILE A 160 -10.48 10.62 22.62
N ASP A 161 -10.70 11.72 23.34
CA ASP A 161 -11.91 11.89 24.17
C ASP A 161 -13.18 11.92 23.32
N ARG A 162 -13.13 12.55 22.15
CA ARG A 162 -14.26 12.55 21.20
C ARG A 162 -14.53 11.15 20.65
N ILE A 163 -13.50 10.41 20.23
CA ILE A 163 -13.65 9.02 19.76
C ILE A 163 -14.23 8.15 20.87
N ASN A 164 -13.73 8.27 22.11
CA ASN A 164 -14.24 7.51 23.25
C ASN A 164 -15.71 7.83 23.58
N LYS A 165 -16.15 9.06 23.33
CA LYS A 165 -17.52 9.51 23.59
C LYS A 165 -18.49 9.17 22.46
N GLU A 166 -18.09 9.38 21.22
CA GLU A 166 -18.97 9.31 20.04
C GLU A 166 -18.84 7.98 19.31
N GLY A 167 -17.74 7.27 19.50
CA GLY A 167 -17.41 6.02 18.80
C GLY A 167 -16.89 6.22 17.38
N TYR A 168 -16.76 7.46 16.91
CA TYR A 168 -16.26 7.80 15.59
C TYR A 168 -15.65 9.22 15.58
N ILE A 169 -14.97 9.55 14.50
CA ILE A 169 -14.65 10.93 14.16
C ILE A 169 -15.05 11.24 12.72
N GLU A 170 -15.54 12.45 12.49
CA GLU A 170 -15.81 12.95 11.14
C GLU A 170 -14.64 13.82 10.68
N GLU A 171 -14.07 13.45 9.54
CA GLU A 171 -13.08 14.27 8.87
C GLU A 171 -13.67 14.86 7.58
N ARG A 172 -13.57 16.18 7.45
CA ARG A 172 -13.94 16.91 6.22
C ARG A 172 -12.70 17.15 5.39
N PHE A 173 -12.69 16.62 4.18
CA PHE A 173 -11.62 16.88 3.23
C PHE A 173 -11.86 18.21 2.51
N CYS A 174 -10.80 18.87 2.05
CA CYS A 174 -10.89 20.10 1.24
C CYS A 174 -11.73 19.92 -0.03
N THR A 175 -11.95 18.67 -0.47
CA THR A 175 -12.80 18.29 -1.60
C THR A 175 -14.30 18.20 -1.27
N GLY A 176 -14.71 18.44 -0.02
CA GLY A 176 -16.11 18.32 0.43
C GLY A 176 -16.56 16.88 0.73
N LEU A 177 -15.71 15.87 0.51
CA LEU A 177 -15.98 14.51 0.96
C LEU A 177 -15.98 14.46 2.50
N GLN A 178 -16.90 13.70 3.06
CA GLN A 178 -16.99 13.40 4.49
C GLN A 178 -16.85 11.89 4.66
N LYS A 179 -15.90 11.45 5.48
CA LYS A 179 -15.80 10.05 5.88
C LYS A 179 -15.94 9.95 7.40
N ARG A 180 -16.71 8.94 7.81
CA ARG A 180 -16.90 8.54 9.21
C ARG A 180 -16.02 7.31 9.44
N ALA A 181 -15.24 7.34 10.51
CA ALA A 181 -14.29 6.30 10.86
C ALA A 181 -14.15 6.14 12.36
#